data_AF-A0A382HFP3-F1
#
_entry.id   AF-A0A382HFP3-F1
#
_cell.length_a   1.000
_cell.length_b   1.000
_cell.length_c   1.000
_cell.angle_alpha   90.00
_cell.angle_beta   90.00
_cell.angle_gamma   90.00
#
_symmetry.space_group_name_H-M   'P 1'
#
loop_
_entity.id
_entity.type
_entity.pdbx_description
1 polymer ?
#
loop_
_entity_poly.entity_id
_entity_poly.type
_entity_poly.pdbx_seq_one_letter_code
_entity_poly.pdbx_strand_id
1 'polypeptide(L)'
;MGYSQLKLPSLQRLKEITKKVQHRGKKSGRIYSTVISLKQITKQEFITGRHKNLVIPYEEGGKIKTIIADYKNGQYIKVIPQGRGKSKTISLKVNGATYDYWKKKKGW
;
A
#
# COMPACT_ATOMS: atom_id res chain seq x y z
N MET A 1 1.73 -11.60 -10.93
CA MET A 1 2.25 -10.21 -11.02
C MET A 1 2.71 -9.79 -9.63
N GLY A 2 4.03 -9.87 -9.40
CA GLY A 2 4.64 -9.37 -8.17
C GLY A 2 4.88 -7.86 -8.27
N TYR A 3 4.51 -7.10 -7.23
CA TYR A 3 4.63 -5.64 -7.18
C TYR A 3 6.09 -5.15 -6.97
N SER A 4 7.08 -6.00 -7.26
CA SER A 4 8.48 -5.82 -6.84
C SER A 4 9.33 -4.94 -7.77
N GLN A 5 8.77 -4.43 -8.88
CA GLN A 5 9.53 -3.66 -9.90
C GLN A 5 8.95 -2.28 -10.22
N LEU A 6 8.09 -1.75 -9.36
CA LEU A 6 7.40 -0.49 -9.62
C LEU A 6 8.28 0.72 -9.27
N LYS A 7 8.39 1.66 -10.22
CA LYS A 7 9.18 2.88 -10.05
C LYS A 7 8.47 3.85 -9.10
N LEU A 8 9.22 4.47 -8.19
CA LEU A 8 8.67 5.42 -7.23
C LEU A 8 8.48 6.82 -7.86
N PRO A 9 7.37 7.53 -7.56
CA PRO A 9 7.19 8.91 -8.00
C PRO A 9 8.12 9.88 -7.27
N SER A 10 8.35 11.06 -7.85
CA SER A 10 9.10 12.15 -7.20
C SER A 10 8.42 12.66 -5.92
N LEU A 11 9.20 13.27 -5.01
CA LEU A 11 8.69 13.78 -3.72
C LEU A 11 7.57 14.81 -3.86
N GLN A 12 7.64 15.71 -4.83
CA GLN A 12 6.58 16.67 -5.11
C GLN A 12 5.28 15.95 -5.52
N ARG A 13 5.37 15.01 -6.45
CA ARG A 13 4.23 14.20 -6.91
C ARG A 13 3.64 13.35 -5.79
N LEU A 14 4.47 12.79 -4.90
CA LEU A 14 4.03 12.04 -3.73
C LEU A 14 3.19 12.87 -2.76
N LYS A 15 3.56 14.13 -2.52
CA LYS A 15 2.77 15.04 -1.67
C LYS A 15 1.39 15.31 -2.26
N GLU A 16 1.32 15.54 -3.56
CA GLU A 16 0.04 15.74 -4.25
C GLU A 16 -0.86 14.50 -4.18
N ILE A 17 -0.28 13.30 -4.37
CA ILE A 17 -1.03 12.04 -4.27
C ILE A 17 -1.56 11.85 -2.85
N THR A 18 -0.73 12.06 -1.85
CA THR A 18 -1.11 11.92 -0.44
C THR A 18 -2.30 12.83 -0.13
N LYS A 19 -2.26 14.10 -0.58
CA LYS A 19 -3.39 15.04 -0.45
C LYS A 19 -4.66 14.53 -1.16
N LYS A 20 -4.55 14.07 -2.42
CA LYS A 20 -5.69 13.56 -3.19
C LYS A 20 -6.32 12.33 -2.53
N VAL A 21 -5.49 11.39 -2.08
CA VAL A 21 -5.91 10.16 -1.40
C VAL A 21 -6.60 10.46 -0.08
N GLN A 22 -6.03 11.35 0.73
CA GLN A 22 -6.65 11.80 1.98
C GLN A 22 -7.99 12.52 1.73
N HIS A 23 -8.07 13.39 0.73
CA HIS A 23 -9.32 14.06 0.37
C HIS A 23 -10.40 13.06 -0.07
N ARG A 24 -10.02 12.04 -0.85
CA ARG A 24 -10.92 10.95 -1.26
C ARG A 24 -11.40 10.14 -0.05
N GLY A 25 -10.49 9.88 0.89
CA GLY A 25 -10.79 9.24 2.17
C GLY A 25 -11.84 10.00 2.98
N LYS A 26 -11.64 11.32 3.15
CA LYS A 26 -12.59 12.19 3.86
C LYS A 26 -13.99 12.11 3.24
N LYS A 27 -14.09 12.17 1.91
CA LYS A 27 -15.38 12.05 1.18
C LYS A 27 -16.06 10.69 1.37
N SER A 28 -15.29 9.61 1.54
CA SER A 28 -15.83 8.26 1.70
C SER A 28 -15.91 7.78 3.16
N GLY A 29 -15.61 8.64 4.14
CA GLY A 29 -15.50 8.26 5.56
C GLY A 29 -14.36 7.26 5.86
N ARG A 30 -13.36 7.13 4.98
CA ARG A 30 -12.24 6.19 5.13
C ARG A 30 -10.94 6.93 5.44
N ILE A 31 -10.10 6.35 6.29
CA ILE A 31 -8.77 6.89 6.58
C ILE A 31 -7.72 6.11 5.79
N TYR A 32 -7.17 6.74 4.76
CA TYR A 32 -6.11 6.15 3.95
C TYR A 32 -4.74 6.55 4.47
N SER A 33 -3.90 5.56 4.74
CA SER A 33 -2.49 5.76 5.07
C SER A 33 -1.65 5.56 3.82
N THR A 34 -0.97 6.61 3.36
CA THR A 34 -0.11 6.53 2.17
C THR A 34 1.30 6.16 2.60
N VAL A 35 1.85 5.09 2.05
CA VAL A 35 3.23 4.66 2.27
C VAL A 35 3.92 4.47 0.92
N ILE A 36 5.14 4.98 0.80
CA ILE A 36 5.97 4.86 -0.40
C ILE A 36 6.52 3.44 -0.52
N SER A 37 6.76 2.80 0.62
CA SER A 37 7.23 1.42 0.73
C SER A 37 6.76 0.82 2.05
N LEU A 38 6.56 -0.50 2.08
CA LEU A 38 6.29 -1.23 3.32
C LEU A 38 7.44 -1.10 4.35
N LYS A 39 8.65 -0.70 3.93
CA LYS A 39 9.75 -0.36 4.83
C LYS A 39 9.45 0.82 5.76
N GLN A 40 8.48 1.68 5.44
CA GLN A 40 8.14 2.85 6.25
C GLN A 40 7.27 2.53 7.47
N ILE A 41 6.58 1.39 7.45
CA ILE A 41 5.86 0.86 8.61
C ILE A 41 6.70 -0.22 9.27
N THR A 42 6.45 -0.51 10.52
CA THR A 42 7.10 -1.63 11.23
C THR A 42 6.40 -2.95 10.92
N LYS A 43 7.06 -4.09 11.20
CA LYS A 43 6.40 -5.40 11.11
C LYS A 43 5.17 -5.47 12.01
N GLN A 44 5.24 -4.90 13.21
CA GLN A 44 4.12 -4.91 14.15
C GLN A 44 2.94 -4.12 13.60
N GLU A 45 3.16 -2.94 13.01
CA GLU A 45 2.10 -2.17 12.35
C GLU A 45 1.50 -2.90 11.16
N PHE A 46 2.34 -3.62 10.41
CA PHE A 46 1.89 -4.47 9.30
C PHE A 46 1.03 -5.65 9.80
N ILE A 47 1.49 -6.34 10.84
CA ILE A 47 0.79 -7.51 11.41
C ILE A 47 -0.47 -7.12 12.15
N THR A 48 -0.50 -6.00 12.85
CA THR A 48 -1.68 -5.55 13.62
C THR A 48 -2.70 -4.83 12.73
N GLY A 49 -2.28 -4.47 11.51
CA GLY A 49 -3.10 -3.67 10.61
C GLY A 49 -3.41 -2.30 11.19
N ARG A 50 -2.40 -1.65 11.80
CA ARG A 50 -2.53 -0.28 12.35
C ARG A 50 -3.12 0.66 11.29
N HIS A 51 -2.69 0.47 10.04
CA HIS A 51 -3.23 1.19 8.89
C HIS A 51 -4.28 0.31 8.20
N LYS A 52 -5.58 0.52 8.47
CA LYS A 52 -6.64 -0.34 7.90
C LYS A 52 -6.78 -0.24 6.38
N ASN A 53 -6.52 0.94 5.81
CA ASN A 53 -6.52 1.15 4.37
C ASN A 53 -5.16 1.75 3.96
N LEU A 54 -4.32 0.94 3.34
CA LEU A 54 -2.95 1.29 2.97
C LEU A 54 -2.89 1.61 1.47
N VAL A 55 -2.24 2.72 1.13
CA VAL A 55 -2.12 3.21 -0.24
C VAL A 55 -0.66 3.29 -0.64
N ILE A 56 -0.30 2.58 -1.71
CA ILE A 56 1.06 2.54 -2.26
C ILE A 56 1.04 3.15 -3.66
N PRO A 57 1.57 4.37 -3.85
CA PRO A 57 1.69 4.98 -5.16
C PRO A 57 2.85 4.38 -5.95
N TYR A 58 2.68 4.29 -7.27
CA TYR A 58 3.72 3.84 -8.19
C TYR A 58 3.61 4.53 -9.55
N GLU A 59 4.70 4.60 -10.28
CA GLU A 59 4.75 5.08 -11.65
C GLU A 59 4.74 3.91 -12.64
N GLU A 60 3.85 3.97 -13.62
CA GLU A 60 3.77 3.02 -14.72
C GLU A 60 3.43 3.77 -16.01
N GLY A 61 4.28 3.67 -17.03
CA GLY A 61 4.09 4.36 -18.32
C GLY A 61 4.00 5.89 -18.18
N GLY A 62 4.79 6.49 -17.29
CA GLY A 62 4.79 7.94 -17.03
C GLY A 62 3.55 8.47 -16.28
N LYS A 63 2.59 7.59 -15.95
CA LYS A 63 1.42 7.90 -15.15
C LYS A 63 1.58 7.36 -13.74
N ILE A 64 1.03 8.09 -12.77
CA ILE A 64 1.03 7.64 -11.38
C ILE A 64 -0.25 6.87 -11.11
N LYS A 65 -0.10 5.65 -10.61
CA LYS A 65 -1.16 4.76 -10.18
C LYS A 65 -1.05 4.50 -8.69
N THR A 66 -2.13 4.02 -8.07
CA THR A 66 -2.14 3.66 -6.64
C THR A 66 -2.63 2.23 -6.45
N ILE A 67 -2.01 1.53 -5.51
CA ILE A 67 -2.49 0.27 -4.96
C ILE A 67 -3.19 0.63 -3.67
N ILE A 68 -4.49 0.35 -3.57
CA ILE A 68 -5.23 0.45 -2.31
C ILE A 68 -5.38 -0.98 -1.78
N ALA A 69 -4.94 -1.18 -0.55
CA ALA A 69 -5.01 -2.46 0.13
C ALA A 69 -5.71 -2.30 1.47
N ASP A 70 -6.67 -3.18 1.72
CA ASP A 70 -7.42 -3.24 2.96
C ASP A 70 -6.82 -4.31 3.86
N TYR A 71 -6.69 -4.02 5.15
CA TYR A 71 -6.27 -5.00 6.11
C TYR A 71 -7.46 -5.87 6.55
N LYS A 72 -7.42 -7.17 6.21
CA LYS A 72 -8.42 -8.18 6.61
C LYS A 72 -7.75 -9.50 6.97
N ASN A 73 -8.27 -10.18 7.99
CA ASN A 73 -7.84 -11.53 8.41
C ASN A 73 -6.32 -11.68 8.60
N GLY A 74 -5.66 -10.70 9.21
CA GLY A 74 -4.22 -10.75 9.45
C GLY A 74 -3.35 -10.24 8.30
N GLN A 75 -3.93 -9.79 7.18
CA GLN A 75 -3.19 -9.53 5.94
C GLN A 75 -3.71 -8.29 5.21
N TYR A 76 -2.81 -7.59 4.52
CA TYR A 76 -3.21 -6.60 3.54
C TYR A 76 -3.64 -7.28 2.25
N ILE A 77 -4.85 -6.98 1.78
CA ILE A 77 -5.42 -7.54 0.56
C ILE A 77 -5.87 -6.43 -0.38
N LYS A 78 -5.73 -6.65 -1.70
CA LYS A 78 -6.34 -5.84 -2.74
C LYS A 78 -7.39 -6.67 -3.44
N VAL A 79 -8.63 -6.19 -3.41
CA VAL A 79 -9.74 -6.79 -4.16
C VAL A 79 -9.80 -6.14 -5.54
N ILE A 80 -9.66 -6.95 -6.58
CA ILE A 80 -9.71 -6.51 -7.98
C ILE A 80 -11.01 -7.03 -8.59
N PRO A 81 -11.95 -6.17 -8.99
CA PRO A 81 -13.15 -6.61 -9.70
C PRO A 81 -12.76 -7.19 -11.07
N GLN A 82 -13.33 -8.35 -11.42
CA GLN A 82 -13.09 -9.03 -12.69
C GLN A 82 -14.32 -8.99 -13.63
N GLY A 83 -15.38 -8.28 -13.24
CA GLY A 83 -16.66 -8.24 -13.96
C GLY A 83 -17.62 -9.36 -13.57
N ARG A 84 -18.90 -9.22 -13.94
CA ARG A 84 -19.99 -10.20 -13.68
C ARG A 84 -20.06 -10.69 -12.22
N GLY A 85 -19.95 -9.76 -11.26
CA GLY A 85 -20.00 -10.08 -9.82
C GLY A 85 -18.77 -10.82 -9.27
N LYS A 86 -17.76 -11.10 -10.09
CA LYS A 86 -16.54 -11.79 -9.66
C LYS A 86 -15.48 -10.80 -9.20
N SER A 87 -14.77 -11.16 -8.14
CA SER A 87 -13.63 -10.41 -7.64
C SER A 87 -12.46 -11.35 -7.35
N LYS A 88 -11.25 -10.85 -7.58
CA LYS A 88 -10.01 -11.54 -7.25
C LYS A 88 -9.35 -10.82 -6.10
N THR A 89 -9.15 -11.53 -5.00
CA THR A 89 -8.41 -11.03 -3.85
C THR A 89 -6.93 -11.38 -4.01
N ILE A 90 -6.06 -10.37 -3.91
CA ILE A 90 -4.61 -10.54 -3.96
C ILE A 90 -4.04 -10.06 -2.64
N SER A 91 -3.35 -10.94 -1.91
CA SER A 91 -2.60 -10.54 -0.72
C SER A 91 -1.34 -9.77 -1.10
N LEU A 92 -1.10 -8.67 -0.38
CA LEU A 92 0.16 -7.95 -0.42
C LEU A 92 1.20 -8.77 0.33
N LYS A 93 2.12 -9.36 -0.44
CA LYS A 93 3.26 -10.08 0.11
C LYS A 93 4.40 -9.11 0.38
N VAL A 94 4.99 -9.23 1.56
CA VAL A 94 6.23 -8.55 1.93
C VAL A 94 7.38 -9.36 1.35
N ASN A 95 8.33 -8.72 0.67
CA ASN A 95 9.52 -9.40 0.16
C ASN A 95 10.59 -9.54 1.25
N GLY A 96 11.54 -10.47 1.06
CA GLY A 96 12.64 -10.71 2.01
C GLY A 96 13.41 -9.44 2.38
N ALA A 97 13.69 -8.59 1.38
CA ALA A 97 14.38 -7.31 1.58
C ALA A 97 13.65 -6.32 2.52
N THR A 98 12.31 -6.40 2.62
CA THR A 98 11.55 -5.59 3.58
C THR A 98 11.60 -6.20 4.97
N TYR A 99 11.56 -7.53 5.08
CA TYR A 99 11.77 -8.23 6.35
C TYR A 99 13.17 -7.97 6.91
N ASP A 100 14.22 -8.08 6.09
CA ASP A 100 15.60 -7.79 6.50
C ASP A 100 15.78 -6.34 6.95
N TYR A 101 15.09 -5.41 6.29
CA TYR A 101 15.10 -4.00 6.69
C TYR A 101 14.47 -3.81 8.07
N TRP A 102 13.31 -4.42 8.34
CA TRP A 102 12.70 -4.39 9.67
C TRP A 102 13.62 -5.02 10.71
N LYS A 103 14.25 -6.14 10.37
CA LYS A 103 15.16 -6.84 11.28
C LYS A 103 16.36 -5.97 11.67
N LYS A 104 17.01 -5.35 10.68
CA LYS A 104 18.25 -4.56 10.88
C LYS A 104 18.02 -3.19 11.49
N LYS A 105 16.96 -2.47 11.11
CA LYS A 105 16.77 -1.04 11.46
C LYS A 105 15.75 -0.78 12.55
N LYS A 106 14.88 -1.74 12.87
CA LYS A 106 13.78 -1.52 13.82
C LYS A 106 13.88 -2.36 15.09
N GLY A 107 15.03 -3.00 15.33
CA GLY A 107 15.31 -3.73 16.57
C GLY A 107 14.44 -4.97 16.66
N TRP A 108 14.98 -6.07 16.18
CA TRP A 108 14.37 -7.39 16.16
C TRP A 108 15.34 -8.37 16.78
#